data_AF-A0A090IYS7-F1
#
_entry.id   AF-A0A090IYS7-F1
#
_cell.length_a   1.000
_cell.length_b   1.000
_cell.length_c   1.000
_cell.angle_alpha   90.00
_cell.angle_beta   90.00
_cell.angle_gamma   90.00
#
_symmetry.space_group_name_H-M   'P 1'
#
loop_
_entity.id
_entity.type
_entity.pdbx_description
1 polymer ?
#
loop_
_entity_poly.entity_id
_entity_poly.type
_entity_poly.pdbx_seq_one_letter_code
_entity_poly.pdbx_strand_id
1 'polypeptide(L)'
;MGKTTIEQKKNIWYVENKIVYPEVINERELHAIERGVSENLLPIRIQHKKKAILLKSTISGLIPLKTYLSSIMTKKMFLGIVYHLVTIVKECEQNLMNTSNLMLNLDYIFIEPRTKRVTCLFWPIVNNQHPHYPSEFFKEMPFHVVFAQHENLDYIKVYIQYFKSGTPFSINRFEKMILELMGKTAENNKTVFSGPTNQAYQLNHGVKVEKSNEHHKDIAYNPLEMNRNHSVSGREVSVFCPKCGELLPKSSKFCSNCGLPLYMDDSTRQIPLMKEEKTELNRIQTENFSETTVLGETTEGTTVLGADMLEEPSFPYLIREKTGEKIHIDKPSFRIGKERQYCDYFIFDNSAISRSHADIITKNGRYFVMDHNSTNKTYVDGRVIPIHQEIEIFSGTKLKLANEEFTFYI
;
A
#
# COMPACT_ATOMS: atom_id res chain seq x y z
N MET A 1 -19.76 4.58 12.79
CA MET A 1 -18.56 3.72 12.67
C MET A 1 -19.00 2.28 12.76
N GLY A 2 -18.81 1.52 11.69
CA GLY A 2 -18.75 0.07 11.79
C GLY A 2 -17.56 -0.30 12.67
N LYS A 3 -17.67 -1.39 13.43
CA LYS A 3 -16.57 -1.88 14.26
C LYS A 3 -16.51 -3.38 14.10
N THR A 4 -15.54 -3.84 13.31
CA THR A 4 -15.12 -5.24 13.33
C THR A 4 -14.53 -5.53 14.70
N THR A 5 -15.05 -6.55 15.37
CA THR A 5 -14.60 -7.01 16.68
C THR A 5 -14.23 -8.48 16.59
N ILE A 6 -12.98 -8.78 16.92
CA ILE A 6 -12.46 -10.14 17.07
C ILE A 6 -12.43 -10.53 18.55
N GLU A 7 -13.07 -11.64 18.89
CA GLU A 7 -13.08 -12.23 20.23
C GLU A 7 -12.56 -13.68 20.17
N GLN A 8 -11.50 -14.00 20.90
CA GLN A 8 -11.06 -15.38 21.09
C GLN A 8 -11.77 -15.99 22.31
N LYS A 9 -12.41 -17.15 22.14
CA LYS A 9 -13.00 -17.92 23.24
C LYS A 9 -12.52 -19.37 23.13
N LYS A 10 -11.64 -19.77 24.05
CA LYS A 10 -10.86 -21.02 23.99
C LYS A 10 -10.05 -21.08 22.67
N ASN A 11 -10.26 -22.11 21.84
CA ASN A 11 -9.57 -22.30 20.55
C ASN A 11 -10.45 -21.93 19.33
N ILE A 12 -11.39 -21.01 19.54
CA ILE A 12 -12.31 -20.52 18.50
C ILE A 12 -12.27 -19.00 18.51
N TRP A 13 -12.08 -18.41 17.33
CA TRP A 13 -12.20 -16.98 17.08
C TRP A 13 -13.59 -16.67 16.55
N TYR A 14 -14.19 -15.60 17.08
CA TYR A 14 -15.46 -15.05 16.63
C TYR A 14 -15.17 -13.66 16.09
N VAL A 15 -15.42 -13.43 14.80
CA VAL A 15 -15.27 -12.11 14.19
C VAL A 15 -16.66 -11.60 13.82
N GLU A 16 -17.10 -10.54 14.49
CA GLU A 16 -18.35 -9.84 14.20
C GLU A 16 -18.03 -8.51 13.53
N ASN A 17 -18.60 -8.24 12.35
CA ASN A 17 -18.61 -6.91 11.74
C ASN A 17 -20.05 -6.35 11.80
N LYS A 18 -20.18 -5.07 12.18
CA LYS A 18 -21.47 -4.38 12.28
C LYS A 18 -21.62 -3.40 11.13
N ILE A 19 -22.57 -3.69 10.24
CA ILE A 19 -22.92 -2.86 9.09
C ILE A 19 -23.45 -1.50 9.56
N VAL A 20 -23.02 -0.42 8.92
CA VAL A 20 -23.44 0.96 9.22
C VAL A 20 -23.81 1.69 7.93
N TYR A 21 -24.98 2.33 7.94
CA TYR A 21 -25.46 3.15 6.81
C TYR A 21 -24.37 4.14 6.33
N PRO A 22 -24.05 4.19 5.02
CA PRO A 22 -24.85 3.68 3.90
C PRO A 22 -24.39 2.32 3.33
N GLU A 23 -23.73 1.47 4.13
CA GLU A 23 -23.37 0.10 3.76
C GLU A 23 -24.62 -0.80 3.63
N VAL A 24 -24.66 -1.66 2.60
CA VAL A 24 -25.75 -2.62 2.31
C VAL A 24 -25.15 -3.99 1.99
N ILE A 25 -25.83 -5.09 2.31
CA ILE A 25 -25.32 -6.45 1.98
C ILE A 25 -25.39 -6.71 0.47
N ASN A 26 -24.31 -7.26 -0.08
CA ASN A 26 -24.28 -7.79 -1.43
C ASN A 26 -24.67 -9.28 -1.43
N GLU A 27 -25.96 -9.56 -1.65
CA GLU A 27 -26.51 -10.93 -1.62
C GLU A 27 -25.82 -11.87 -2.63
N ARG A 28 -25.33 -11.33 -3.77
CA ARG A 28 -24.59 -12.14 -4.76
C ARG A 28 -23.24 -12.62 -4.24
N GLU A 29 -22.50 -11.76 -3.55
CA GLU A 29 -21.22 -12.11 -2.92
C GLU A 29 -21.41 -13.03 -1.71
N LEU A 30 -22.45 -12.79 -0.90
CA LEU A 30 -22.84 -13.68 0.19
C LEU A 30 -23.11 -15.10 -0.33
N HIS A 31 -24.00 -15.24 -1.31
CA HIS A 31 -24.34 -16.55 -1.88
C HIS A 31 -23.18 -17.18 -2.66
N ALA A 32 -22.15 -16.43 -3.07
CA ALA A 32 -20.91 -17.02 -3.59
C ALA A 32 -20.10 -17.69 -2.46
N ILE A 33 -19.92 -16.99 -1.33
CA ILE A 33 -19.22 -17.52 -0.14
C ILE A 33 -19.99 -18.73 0.44
N GLU A 34 -21.31 -18.65 0.57
CA GLU A 34 -22.14 -19.75 1.09
C GLU A 34 -22.11 -21.01 0.20
N ARG A 35 -21.92 -20.85 -1.11
CA ARG A 35 -21.75 -21.98 -2.06
C ARG A 35 -20.31 -22.51 -2.13
N GLY A 36 -19.38 -21.97 -1.34
CA GLY A 36 -17.99 -22.42 -1.31
C GLY A 36 -17.20 -22.09 -2.58
N VAL A 37 -17.52 -20.97 -3.24
CA VAL A 37 -16.86 -20.53 -4.50
C VAL A 37 -15.34 -20.32 -4.37
N SER A 38 -14.84 -20.17 -3.15
CA SER A 38 -13.42 -20.29 -2.80
C SER A 38 -13.29 -21.04 -1.48
N GLU A 39 -12.45 -22.09 -1.42
CA GLU A 39 -12.09 -22.76 -0.17
C GLU A 39 -11.30 -21.87 0.81
N ASN A 40 -10.74 -20.76 0.31
CA ASN A 40 -9.88 -19.87 1.07
C ASN A 40 -10.67 -18.73 1.75
N LEU A 41 -11.97 -18.59 1.45
CA LEU A 41 -12.84 -17.60 2.09
C LEU A 41 -13.61 -18.22 3.27
N LEU A 42 -13.52 -17.56 4.41
CA LEU A 42 -14.18 -17.99 5.64
C LEU A 42 -15.71 -17.74 5.55
N PRO A 43 -16.55 -18.72 5.93
CA PRO A 43 -18.00 -18.60 5.83
C PRO A 43 -18.53 -17.53 6.78
N ILE A 44 -19.52 -16.78 6.32
CA ILE A 44 -20.15 -15.67 7.06
C ILE A 44 -21.64 -15.93 7.21
N ARG A 45 -22.17 -15.57 8.38
CA ARG A 45 -23.60 -15.66 8.74
C ARG A 45 -24.12 -14.29 9.09
N ILE A 46 -25.31 -13.94 8.58
CA ILE A 46 -25.99 -12.70 8.94
C ILE A 46 -26.76 -12.90 10.25
N GLN A 47 -26.69 -11.94 11.17
CA GLN A 47 -27.56 -11.85 12.33
C GLN A 47 -28.21 -10.46 12.40
N HIS A 48 -29.52 -10.41 12.21
CA HIS A 48 -30.33 -9.22 12.44
C HIS A 48 -30.55 -9.02 13.95
N LYS A 49 -30.11 -7.88 14.51
CA LYS A 49 -30.49 -7.40 15.84
C LYS A 49 -31.41 -6.18 15.69
N LYS A 50 -32.23 -5.88 16.70
CA LYS A 50 -33.34 -4.90 16.67
C LYS A 50 -33.03 -3.47 16.14
N LYS A 51 -31.76 -3.07 16.03
CA LYS A 51 -31.31 -1.79 15.43
C LYS A 51 -30.02 -1.90 14.59
N ALA A 52 -29.59 -3.11 14.20
CA ALA A 52 -28.36 -3.30 13.41
C ALA A 52 -28.28 -4.70 12.78
N ILE A 53 -27.68 -4.79 11.60
CA ILE A 53 -27.29 -6.06 10.99
C ILE A 53 -25.81 -6.33 11.35
N LEU A 54 -25.50 -7.56 11.76
CA LEU A 54 -24.13 -8.00 11.99
C LEU A 54 -23.79 -9.18 11.07
N LEU A 55 -22.61 -9.12 10.46
CA LEU A 55 -21.98 -10.23 9.76
C LEU A 55 -21.07 -10.95 10.76
N LYS A 56 -21.13 -12.28 10.82
CA LYS A 56 -20.34 -13.07 11.76
C LYS A 56 -19.63 -14.22 11.07
N SER A 57 -18.36 -14.42 11.39
CA SER A 57 -17.62 -15.63 11.07
C SER A 57 -17.07 -16.29 12.33
N THR A 58 -16.91 -17.61 12.28
CA THR A 58 -16.42 -18.44 13.38
C THR A 58 -15.27 -19.29 12.84
N ILE A 59 -14.08 -19.11 13.40
CA ILE A 59 -12.84 -19.71 12.92
C ILE A 59 -12.26 -20.61 14.02
N SER A 60 -12.05 -21.89 13.72
CA SER A 60 -11.59 -22.90 14.69
C SER A 60 -10.35 -23.63 14.19
N GLY A 61 -9.34 -23.79 15.05
CA GLY A 61 -8.10 -24.51 14.71
C GLY A 61 -7.09 -23.75 13.84
N LEU A 62 -7.39 -22.48 13.50
CA LEU A 62 -6.50 -21.58 12.77
C LEU A 62 -5.96 -20.47 13.70
N ILE A 63 -4.82 -19.89 13.35
CA ILE A 63 -4.19 -18.78 14.09
C ILE A 63 -4.12 -17.51 13.22
N PRO A 64 -4.12 -16.30 13.81
CA PRO A 64 -3.92 -15.07 13.07
C PRO A 64 -2.57 -15.06 12.34
N LEU A 65 -2.55 -14.54 11.11
CA LEU A 65 -1.35 -14.51 10.28
C LEU A 65 -0.23 -13.69 10.94
N LYS A 66 -0.56 -12.59 11.61
CA LYS A 66 0.38 -11.78 12.42
C LYS A 66 1.18 -12.62 13.43
N THR A 67 0.50 -13.52 14.13
CA THR A 67 1.13 -14.43 15.11
C THR A 67 2.07 -15.43 14.43
N TYR A 68 1.75 -15.89 13.21
CA TYR A 68 2.63 -16.76 12.43
C TYR A 68 3.86 -16.01 11.88
N LEU A 69 3.70 -14.79 11.37
CA LEU A 69 4.81 -13.97 10.85
C LEU A 69 5.75 -13.45 11.95
N SER A 70 5.29 -13.45 13.20
CA SER A 70 6.10 -13.18 14.40
C SER A 70 6.99 -14.37 14.81
N SER A 71 6.81 -15.56 14.21
CA SER A 71 7.75 -16.68 14.35
C SER A 71 8.88 -16.58 13.32
N ILE A 72 9.96 -17.35 13.50
CA ILE A 72 11.11 -17.32 12.58
C ILE A 72 10.67 -17.79 11.18
N MET A 73 10.62 -16.85 10.25
CA MET A 73 10.18 -17.02 8.88
C MET A 73 11.36 -17.20 7.93
N THR A 74 11.14 -17.96 6.86
CA THR A 74 12.11 -18.16 5.77
C THR A 74 11.59 -17.68 4.43
N LYS A 75 12.47 -17.33 3.48
CA LYS A 75 12.12 -16.90 2.10
C LYS A 75 11.02 -17.76 1.46
N LYS A 76 11.15 -19.09 1.55
CA LYS A 76 10.19 -20.05 0.97
C LYS A 76 8.82 -20.00 1.67
N MET A 77 8.80 -19.72 2.97
CA MET A 77 7.56 -19.55 3.73
C MET A 77 6.92 -18.19 3.47
N PHE A 78 7.71 -17.10 3.48
CA PHE A 78 7.21 -15.75 3.23
C PHE A 78 6.62 -15.61 1.82
N LEU A 79 7.40 -15.94 0.78
CA LEU A 79 6.92 -15.86 -0.62
C LEU A 79 5.76 -16.84 -0.88
N GLY A 80 5.72 -17.98 -0.18
CA GLY A 80 4.58 -18.89 -0.22
C GLY A 80 3.29 -18.25 0.30
N ILE A 81 3.32 -17.61 1.47
CA ILE A 81 2.16 -16.91 2.04
C ILE A 81 1.73 -15.75 1.14
N VAL A 82 2.67 -14.94 0.64
CA VAL A 82 2.36 -13.86 -0.32
C VAL A 82 1.69 -14.42 -1.58
N TYR A 83 2.24 -15.48 -2.17
CA TYR A 83 1.66 -16.13 -3.35
C TYR A 83 0.25 -16.67 -3.11
N HIS A 84 -0.01 -17.29 -1.94
CA HIS A 84 -1.36 -17.71 -1.56
C HIS A 84 -2.32 -16.52 -1.44
N LEU A 85 -1.91 -15.43 -0.79
CA LEU A 85 -2.73 -14.22 -0.66
C LEU A 85 -3.01 -13.56 -2.00
N VAL A 86 -2.02 -13.49 -2.89
CA VAL A 86 -2.17 -13.03 -4.28
C VAL A 86 -3.16 -13.92 -5.05
N THR A 87 -3.10 -15.23 -4.85
CA THR A 87 -4.05 -16.19 -5.44
C THR A 87 -5.48 -15.93 -4.97
N ILE A 88 -5.70 -15.67 -3.67
CA ILE A 88 -7.02 -15.34 -3.09
C ILE A 88 -7.57 -14.02 -3.66
N VAL A 89 -6.72 -13.00 -3.83
CA VAL A 89 -7.13 -11.72 -4.46
C VAL A 89 -7.57 -11.95 -5.91
N LYS A 90 -6.79 -12.71 -6.69
CA LYS A 90 -7.15 -13.06 -8.08
C LYS A 90 -8.40 -13.92 -8.18
N GLU A 91 -8.62 -14.84 -7.24
CA GLU A 91 -9.83 -15.66 -7.15
C GLU A 91 -11.07 -14.79 -6.89
N CYS A 92 -10.95 -13.72 -6.09
CA CYS A 92 -12.01 -12.72 -5.92
C CYS A 92 -12.27 -11.92 -7.22
N GLU A 93 -11.21 -11.47 -7.92
CA GLU A 93 -11.34 -10.78 -9.22
C GLU A 93 -12.05 -11.65 -10.27
N GLN A 94 -11.65 -12.92 -10.40
CA GLN A 94 -12.22 -13.88 -11.35
C GLN A 94 -13.69 -14.18 -11.07
N ASN A 95 -14.08 -14.24 -9.80
CA ASN A 95 -15.48 -14.42 -9.38
C ASN A 95 -16.29 -13.12 -9.42
N LEU A 96 -15.73 -12.02 -9.94
CA LEU A 96 -16.36 -10.70 -10.03
C LEU A 96 -16.85 -10.21 -8.65
N MET A 97 -16.03 -10.42 -7.62
CA MET A 97 -16.23 -9.95 -6.26
C MET A 97 -15.36 -8.71 -6.00
N ASN A 98 -15.86 -7.73 -5.25
CA ASN A 98 -15.14 -6.49 -4.97
C ASN A 98 -13.91 -6.77 -4.09
N THR A 99 -12.69 -6.66 -4.63
CA THR A 99 -11.45 -6.91 -3.88
C THR A 99 -11.27 -6.01 -2.67
N SER A 100 -11.88 -4.81 -2.65
CA SER A 100 -11.85 -3.88 -1.50
C SER A 100 -12.64 -4.38 -0.27
N ASN A 101 -13.45 -5.43 -0.44
CA ASN A 101 -14.21 -6.08 0.62
C ASN A 101 -13.47 -7.27 1.27
N LEU A 102 -12.35 -7.71 0.67
CA LEU A 102 -11.47 -8.71 1.26
C LEU A 102 -10.75 -8.09 2.47
N MET A 103 -10.85 -8.72 3.63
CA MET A 103 -10.28 -8.24 4.89
C MET A 103 -8.76 -8.46 4.91
N LEU A 104 -8.03 -7.64 4.17
CA LEU A 104 -6.58 -7.67 4.08
C LEU A 104 -5.94 -6.94 5.27
N ASN A 105 -5.95 -7.62 6.43
CA ASN A 105 -5.30 -7.18 7.66
C ASN A 105 -4.74 -8.41 8.41
N LEU A 106 -3.47 -8.34 8.86
CA LEU A 106 -2.75 -9.47 9.48
C LEU A 106 -3.38 -9.97 10.80
N ASP A 107 -4.16 -9.14 11.50
CA ASP A 107 -4.93 -9.52 12.70
C ASP A 107 -6.23 -10.31 12.37
N TYR A 108 -6.70 -10.27 11.11
CA TYR A 108 -7.98 -10.83 10.66
C TYR A 108 -7.86 -11.86 9.51
N ILE A 109 -6.66 -12.02 8.94
CA ILE A 109 -6.29 -13.15 8.08
C ILE A 109 -5.83 -14.30 8.98
N PHE A 110 -6.24 -15.52 8.65
CA PHE A 110 -5.92 -16.72 9.43
C PHE A 110 -5.10 -17.71 8.61
N ILE A 111 -4.22 -18.47 9.26
CA ILE A 111 -3.40 -19.52 8.63
C ILE A 111 -3.50 -20.83 9.41
N GLU A 112 -3.54 -21.95 8.69
CA GLU A 112 -3.46 -23.29 9.26
C GLU A 112 -1.99 -23.68 9.48
N PRO A 113 -1.52 -23.91 10.73
CA PRO A 113 -0.09 -24.11 11.01
C PRO A 113 0.56 -25.30 10.29
N ARG A 114 -0.23 -26.34 9.97
CA ARG A 114 0.24 -27.60 9.38
C ARG A 114 0.31 -27.55 7.86
N THR A 115 -0.80 -27.23 7.20
CA THR A 115 -0.90 -27.16 5.73
C THR A 115 -0.30 -25.87 5.17
N LYS A 116 -0.16 -24.83 6.01
CA LYS A 116 0.18 -23.45 5.64
C LYS A 116 -0.85 -22.80 4.70
N ARG A 117 -2.06 -23.36 4.60
CA ARG A 117 -3.17 -22.74 3.89
C ARG A 117 -3.60 -21.46 4.61
N VAL A 118 -3.62 -20.36 3.85
CA VAL A 118 -4.10 -19.05 4.29
C VAL A 118 -5.58 -18.94 3.99
N THR A 119 -6.33 -18.35 4.89
CA THR A 119 -7.79 -18.13 4.78
C THR A 119 -8.13 -16.70 5.18
N CYS A 120 -9.04 -16.08 4.43
CA CYS A 120 -9.39 -14.67 4.58
C CYS A 120 -10.88 -14.50 4.88
N LEU A 121 -11.22 -13.42 5.57
CA LEU A 121 -12.60 -12.92 5.64
C LEU A 121 -12.89 -12.05 4.42
N PHE A 122 -14.09 -12.13 3.85
CA PHE A 122 -14.56 -11.23 2.80
C PHE A 122 -15.93 -10.71 3.23
N TRP A 123 -16.11 -9.40 3.39
CA TRP A 123 -17.40 -8.85 3.83
C TRP A 123 -18.26 -8.53 2.60
N PRO A 124 -19.37 -9.25 2.33
CA PRO A 124 -20.21 -8.97 1.17
C PRO A 124 -21.02 -7.69 1.37
N ILE A 125 -20.40 -6.52 1.17
CA ILE A 125 -20.98 -5.20 1.41
C ILE A 125 -20.79 -4.23 0.24
N VAL A 126 -21.87 -3.59 -0.17
CA VAL A 126 -21.88 -2.46 -1.10
C VAL A 126 -21.58 -1.18 -0.31
N ASN A 127 -20.85 -0.24 -0.92
CA ASN A 127 -20.49 1.05 -0.33
C ASN A 127 -19.71 0.93 1.00
N ASN A 128 -18.76 -0.01 1.06
CA ASN A 128 -17.85 -0.21 2.19
C ASN A 128 -17.16 1.11 2.59
N GLN A 129 -17.37 1.56 3.84
CA GLN A 129 -16.77 2.80 4.35
C GLN A 129 -15.30 2.61 4.79
N HIS A 130 -14.80 1.37 4.80
CA HIS A 130 -13.46 0.98 5.23
C HIS A 130 -12.87 -0.03 4.22
N PRO A 131 -12.61 0.38 2.96
CA PRO A 131 -12.03 -0.49 1.95
C PRO A 131 -10.58 -0.86 2.30
N HIS A 132 -10.18 -2.10 2.00
CA HIS A 132 -8.79 -2.55 2.15
C HIS A 132 -8.11 -2.69 0.79
N TYR A 133 -7.03 -1.95 0.56
CA TYR A 133 -6.31 -1.97 -0.72
C TYR A 133 -5.16 -3.00 -0.71
N PRO A 134 -5.13 -3.97 -1.65
CA PRO A 134 -4.06 -4.97 -1.70
C PRO A 134 -2.66 -4.36 -1.84
N SER A 135 -2.55 -3.23 -2.53
CA SER A 135 -1.29 -2.49 -2.73
C SER A 135 -0.65 -2.01 -1.42
N GLU A 136 -1.47 -1.57 -0.45
CA GLU A 136 -1.00 -1.11 0.85
C GLU A 136 -0.65 -2.31 1.73
N PHE A 137 -1.57 -3.28 1.81
CA PHE A 137 -1.37 -4.50 2.59
C PHE A 137 -0.09 -5.26 2.19
N PHE A 138 0.14 -5.51 0.90
CA PHE A 138 1.35 -6.21 0.46
C PHE A 138 2.63 -5.38 0.63
N LYS A 139 2.54 -4.04 0.56
CA LYS A 139 3.67 -3.13 0.81
C LYS A 139 4.12 -3.17 2.27
N GLU A 140 3.18 -3.20 3.22
CA GLU A 140 3.51 -3.25 4.65
C GLU A 140 3.90 -4.65 5.16
N MET A 141 3.44 -5.71 4.48
CA MET A 141 3.63 -7.10 4.91
C MET A 141 5.08 -7.49 5.29
N PRO A 142 6.16 -7.08 4.58
CA PRO A 142 7.54 -7.43 4.97
C PRO A 142 7.98 -6.88 6.33
N PHE A 143 7.45 -5.74 6.78
CA PHE A 143 7.86 -5.09 8.04
C PHE A 143 7.26 -5.77 9.29
N HIS A 144 6.35 -6.73 9.10
CA HIS A 144 5.72 -7.52 10.16
C HIS A 144 6.28 -8.95 10.25
N VAL A 145 7.45 -9.22 9.66
CA VAL A 145 8.04 -10.56 9.55
C VAL A 145 9.37 -10.65 10.29
N VAL A 146 9.51 -11.68 11.14
CA VAL A 146 10.78 -12.00 11.81
C VAL A 146 11.57 -12.99 10.95
N PHE A 147 12.49 -12.49 10.14
CA PHE A 147 13.37 -13.31 9.28
C PHE A 147 14.46 -14.03 10.08
N ALA A 148 14.95 -15.17 9.56
CA ALA A 148 16.07 -15.90 10.16
C ALA A 148 17.42 -15.14 10.02
N GLN A 149 18.26 -15.19 11.06
CA GLN A 149 19.52 -14.43 11.16
C GLN A 149 20.55 -14.72 10.05
N HIS A 150 20.48 -15.88 9.40
CA HIS A 150 21.39 -16.29 8.31
C HIS A 150 20.72 -16.24 6.93
N GLU A 151 19.60 -15.53 6.79
CA GLU A 151 18.88 -15.43 5.52
C GLU A 151 19.40 -14.30 4.63
N ASN A 152 19.61 -14.61 3.35
CA ASN A 152 19.84 -13.58 2.33
C ASN A 152 18.54 -12.78 2.11
N LEU A 153 18.54 -11.50 2.48
CA LEU A 153 17.38 -10.60 2.37
C LEU A 153 17.31 -9.82 1.04
N ASP A 154 18.12 -10.13 0.02
CA ASP A 154 18.13 -9.36 -1.24
C ASP A 154 16.79 -9.46 -1.99
N TYR A 155 16.06 -10.56 -1.81
CA TYR A 155 14.72 -10.71 -2.37
C TYR A 155 13.70 -9.73 -1.73
N ILE A 156 13.91 -9.30 -0.47
CA ILE A 156 13.09 -8.25 0.18
C ILE A 156 13.40 -6.88 -0.42
N LYS A 157 14.66 -6.62 -0.82
CA LYS A 157 15.03 -5.39 -1.54
C LYS A 157 14.26 -5.29 -2.87
N VAL A 158 14.23 -6.37 -3.65
CA VAL A 158 13.46 -6.45 -4.91
C VAL A 158 11.96 -6.28 -4.65
N TYR A 159 11.42 -6.98 -3.65
CA TYR A 159 10.01 -6.91 -3.25
C TYR A 159 9.60 -5.46 -2.91
N ILE A 160 10.36 -4.76 -2.07
CA ILE A 160 10.06 -3.37 -1.68
C ILE A 160 10.26 -2.42 -2.87
N GLN A 161 11.26 -2.66 -3.72
CA GLN A 161 11.54 -1.82 -4.89
C GLN A 161 10.38 -1.83 -5.91
N TYR A 162 9.63 -2.93 -6.03
CA TYR A 162 8.42 -3.00 -6.86
C TYR A 162 7.41 -1.91 -6.48
N PHE A 163 7.12 -1.74 -5.19
CA PHE A 163 6.20 -0.70 -4.69
C PHE A 163 6.80 0.72 -4.75
N LYS A 164 8.13 0.85 -4.81
CA LYS A 164 8.83 2.14 -5.00
C LYS A 164 8.97 2.56 -6.47
N SER A 165 8.62 1.69 -7.42
CA SER A 165 8.85 1.90 -8.86
C SER A 165 8.07 3.06 -9.51
N GLY A 166 7.14 3.70 -8.79
CA GLY A 166 6.24 4.72 -9.33
C GLY A 166 5.17 4.17 -10.28
N THR A 167 5.19 2.86 -10.60
CA THR A 167 4.16 2.24 -11.44
C THR A 167 2.90 1.91 -10.63
N PRO A 168 1.69 2.02 -11.19
CA PRO A 168 0.47 1.64 -10.50
C PRO A 168 0.46 0.13 -10.20
N PHE A 169 0.08 -0.22 -8.98
CA PHE A 169 0.05 -1.61 -8.53
C PHE A 169 -0.89 -2.45 -9.40
N SER A 170 -0.40 -3.61 -9.84
CA SER A 170 -1.20 -4.63 -10.52
C SER A 170 -0.91 -5.99 -9.92
N ILE A 171 -1.97 -6.71 -9.50
CA ILE A 171 -1.85 -8.02 -8.87
C ILE A 171 -1.15 -9.05 -9.79
N ASN A 172 -1.42 -8.99 -11.09
CA ASN A 172 -0.84 -9.88 -12.11
C ASN A 172 0.63 -9.56 -12.44
N ARG A 173 1.10 -8.33 -12.21
CA ARG A 173 2.54 -7.99 -12.29
C ARG A 173 3.28 -8.42 -11.03
N PHE A 174 2.65 -8.21 -9.86
CA PHE A 174 3.19 -8.60 -8.57
C PHE A 174 3.34 -10.13 -8.45
N GLU A 175 2.34 -10.89 -8.90
CA GLU A 175 2.39 -12.35 -8.99
C GLU A 175 3.62 -12.85 -9.78
N LYS A 176 3.90 -12.26 -10.95
CA LYS A 176 5.06 -12.65 -11.78
C LYS A 176 6.38 -12.41 -11.04
N MET A 177 6.54 -11.24 -10.41
CA MET A 177 7.71 -10.95 -9.58
C MET A 177 7.84 -11.95 -8.42
N ILE A 178 6.74 -12.34 -7.76
CA ILE A 178 6.79 -13.34 -6.68
C ILE A 178 7.19 -14.73 -7.23
N LEU A 179 6.66 -15.15 -8.37
CA LEU A 179 7.04 -16.41 -9.04
C LEU A 179 8.53 -16.42 -9.44
N GLU A 180 9.03 -15.33 -10.01
CA GLU A 180 10.46 -15.12 -10.32
C GLU A 180 11.33 -15.22 -9.05
N LEU A 181 10.96 -14.53 -7.96
CA LEU A 181 11.67 -14.62 -6.68
C LEU A 181 11.61 -16.02 -6.03
N MET A 182 10.58 -16.81 -6.33
CA MET A 182 10.44 -18.23 -5.95
C MET A 182 11.21 -19.20 -6.87
N GLY A 183 11.85 -18.71 -7.94
CA GLY A 183 12.55 -19.54 -8.92
C GLY A 183 11.62 -20.32 -9.87
N LYS A 184 10.34 -19.94 -9.95
CA LYS A 184 9.36 -20.52 -10.88
C LYS A 184 9.23 -19.62 -12.10
N THR A 185 9.90 -19.95 -13.20
CA THR A 185 9.66 -19.30 -14.50
C THR A 185 8.20 -19.48 -14.91
N ALA A 186 7.45 -18.39 -15.05
CA ALA A 186 6.08 -18.44 -15.54
C ALA A 186 6.06 -18.95 -16.99
N GLU A 187 5.24 -19.96 -17.26
CA GLU A 187 5.03 -20.44 -18.64
C GLU A 187 4.40 -19.31 -19.47
N ASN A 188 5.13 -18.83 -20.46
CA ASN A 188 4.69 -17.74 -21.32
C ASN A 188 3.64 -18.24 -22.33
N ASN A 189 2.38 -18.33 -21.88
CA ASN A 189 1.22 -18.34 -22.75
C ASN A 189 1.18 -17.02 -23.53
N LYS A 190 1.75 -17.04 -24.75
CA LYS A 190 1.90 -15.89 -25.64
C LYS A 190 0.56 -15.45 -26.26
N THR A 191 -0.27 -14.73 -25.49
CA THR A 191 -1.33 -13.90 -26.06
C THR A 191 -0.74 -12.57 -26.58
N VAL A 192 0.14 -12.67 -27.57
CA VAL A 192 0.66 -11.51 -28.30
C VAL A 192 -0.46 -10.98 -29.20
N PHE A 193 -1.11 -9.90 -28.77
CA PHE A 193 -2.03 -9.13 -29.61
C PHE A 193 -1.24 -8.28 -30.62
N SER A 194 -0.75 -8.92 -31.68
CA SER A 194 -0.23 -8.23 -32.87
C SER A 194 -1.38 -7.65 -33.69
N GLY A 195 -1.28 -6.38 -34.08
CA GLY A 195 -2.22 -5.76 -35.00
C GLY A 195 -2.24 -6.43 -36.39
N PRO A 196 -3.29 -6.20 -37.20
CA PRO A 196 -3.51 -6.96 -38.42
C PRO A 196 -2.56 -6.53 -39.56
N THR A 197 -1.66 -7.44 -39.95
CA THR A 197 -0.94 -7.36 -41.23
C THR A 197 -1.61 -8.27 -42.25
N ASN A 198 -2.08 -7.71 -43.36
CA ASN A 198 -2.63 -8.49 -44.47
C ASN A 198 -1.53 -9.26 -45.21
N GLN A 199 -1.63 -10.58 -45.27
CA GLN A 199 -1.22 -11.36 -46.44
C GLN A 199 -1.89 -12.74 -46.41
N ALA A 200 -2.48 -13.13 -47.53
CA ALA A 200 -3.25 -14.37 -47.66
C ALA A 200 -2.39 -15.49 -48.26
N TYR A 201 -2.56 -16.71 -47.76
CA TYR A 201 -2.28 -17.95 -48.49
C TYR A 201 -3.37 -18.99 -48.20
N GLN A 202 -3.44 -20.00 -49.07
CA GLN A 202 -4.63 -20.81 -49.30
C GLN A 202 -4.58 -22.17 -48.60
N LEU A 203 -5.78 -22.75 -48.37
CA LEU A 203 -6.14 -24.19 -48.47
C LEU A 203 -5.09 -25.22 -48.01
N ASN A 204 -5.40 -26.13 -47.09
CA ASN A 204 -6.34 -27.23 -47.37
C ASN A 204 -6.69 -28.10 -46.14
N HIS A 205 -7.63 -29.03 -46.35
CA HIS A 205 -8.08 -30.13 -45.47
C HIS A 205 -8.88 -29.73 -44.20
N GLY A 206 -10.05 -30.31 -43.89
CA GLY A 206 -10.92 -31.17 -44.70
C GLY A 206 -11.45 -32.42 -43.99
N VAL A 207 -12.38 -32.25 -43.05
CA VAL A 207 -13.22 -33.35 -42.50
C VAL A 207 -14.69 -32.91 -42.55
N LYS A 208 -15.59 -33.87 -42.76
CA LYS A 208 -17.03 -33.65 -43.05
C LYS A 208 -17.84 -33.43 -41.78
N VAL A 209 -18.87 -32.60 -41.88
CA VAL A 209 -20.06 -32.61 -41.00
C VAL A 209 -21.29 -32.78 -41.90
N GLU A 210 -22.27 -33.53 -41.42
CA GLU A 210 -23.43 -33.94 -42.22
C GLU A 210 -24.52 -32.86 -42.30
N LYS A 211 -25.43 -33.01 -43.27
CA LYS A 211 -26.45 -32.00 -43.58
C LYS A 211 -27.80 -32.30 -42.91
N SER A 212 -28.45 -31.25 -42.43
CA SER A 212 -29.90 -31.07 -42.59
C SER A 212 -30.17 -29.69 -43.19
N ASN A 213 -31.12 -29.61 -44.11
CA ASN A 213 -31.55 -28.37 -44.78
C ASN A 213 -32.95 -27.99 -44.26
N GLU A 214 -33.23 -26.69 -44.16
CA GLU A 214 -34.44 -26.02 -44.68
C GLU A 214 -34.31 -24.51 -44.38
N HIS A 215 -33.94 -23.68 -45.36
CA HIS A 215 -34.85 -22.95 -46.27
C HIS A 215 -35.85 -22.01 -45.56
N HIS A 216 -35.60 -20.69 -45.59
CA HIS A 216 -36.60 -19.72 -46.09
C HIS A 216 -36.04 -18.30 -46.39
N LYS A 217 -35.84 -18.05 -47.69
CA LYS A 217 -36.02 -16.80 -48.49
C LYS A 217 -35.66 -15.41 -47.93
N ASP A 218 -34.88 -14.67 -48.73
CA ASP A 218 -34.65 -13.23 -48.66
C ASP A 218 -35.90 -12.38 -48.98
N ILE A 219 -36.04 -11.23 -48.30
CA ILE A 219 -36.63 -10.01 -48.88
C ILE A 219 -35.81 -8.81 -48.36
N ALA A 220 -35.32 -7.97 -49.27
CA ALA A 220 -34.74 -6.67 -48.94
C ALA A 220 -35.46 -5.57 -49.73
N TYR A 221 -36.16 -4.66 -49.02
CA TYR A 221 -36.57 -3.38 -49.59
C TYR A 221 -36.76 -2.32 -48.50
N ASN A 222 -36.19 -1.14 -48.72
CA ASN A 222 -36.35 0.04 -47.87
C ASN A 222 -36.51 1.29 -48.77
N PRO A 223 -37.70 1.90 -48.84
CA PRO A 223 -37.93 3.11 -49.60
C PRO A 223 -38.23 4.35 -48.73
N LEU A 224 -37.27 5.30 -48.71
CA LEU A 224 -37.46 6.75 -48.53
C LEU A 224 -38.14 7.22 -47.22
N GLU A 225 -37.44 7.80 -46.24
CA GLU A 225 -36.69 9.08 -46.26
C GLU A 225 -37.44 10.33 -46.79
N MET A 226 -37.79 11.22 -45.86
CA MET A 226 -37.50 12.67 -45.95
C MET A 226 -37.01 13.13 -44.56
N ASN A 227 -35.75 13.55 -44.39
CA ASN A 227 -35.15 14.87 -44.71
C ASN A 227 -35.59 16.00 -43.77
N ARG A 228 -34.75 16.96 -43.31
CA ARG A 228 -33.27 17.16 -43.20
C ARG A 228 -33.10 18.33 -42.19
N ASN A 229 -31.95 18.68 -41.60
CA ASN A 229 -30.53 18.30 -41.72
C ASN A 229 -29.94 18.28 -40.28
N HIS A 230 -28.66 18.44 -39.88
CA HIS A 230 -27.31 18.70 -40.44
C HIS A 230 -26.34 17.88 -39.53
N SER A 231 -25.41 17.05 -40.02
CA SER A 231 -23.97 17.32 -40.26
C SER A 231 -23.19 17.97 -39.09
N VAL A 232 -21.98 17.53 -38.69
CA VAL A 232 -20.88 16.88 -39.44
C VAL A 232 -20.19 15.78 -38.60
N SER A 233 -19.46 14.88 -39.27
CA SER A 233 -18.65 13.79 -38.71
C SER A 233 -17.46 14.21 -37.83
N GLY A 234 -17.19 13.42 -36.78
CA GLY A 234 -15.90 13.41 -36.08
C GLY A 234 -15.69 12.13 -35.26
N ARG A 235 -14.54 11.44 -35.44
CA ARG A 235 -14.08 10.43 -34.48
C ARG A 235 -13.35 11.15 -33.35
N GLU A 236 -14.05 11.43 -32.25
CA GLU A 236 -13.40 12.00 -31.07
C GLU A 236 -12.42 10.98 -30.47
N VAL A 237 -11.12 11.27 -30.60
CA VAL A 237 -10.08 10.51 -29.90
C VAL A 237 -9.81 11.24 -28.60
N SER A 238 -10.12 10.57 -27.48
CA SER A 238 -9.82 11.05 -26.14
C SER A 238 -8.37 10.75 -25.73
N VAL A 239 -7.89 11.48 -24.73
CA VAL A 239 -6.57 11.31 -24.08
C VAL A 239 -6.74 11.41 -22.57
N PHE A 240 -5.89 10.70 -21.82
CA PHE A 240 -5.91 10.72 -20.36
C PHE A 240 -4.95 11.76 -19.80
N CYS A 241 -5.35 12.49 -18.76
CA CYS A 241 -4.46 13.41 -18.07
C CYS A 241 -3.39 12.63 -17.26
N PRO A 242 -2.09 12.83 -17.50
CA PRO A 242 -1.04 12.05 -16.84
C PRO A 242 -0.87 12.36 -15.34
N LYS A 243 -1.49 13.43 -14.81
CA LYS A 243 -1.43 13.83 -13.40
C LYS A 243 -2.62 13.35 -12.55
N CYS A 244 -3.81 13.17 -13.14
CA CYS A 244 -5.02 12.81 -12.39
C CYS A 244 -5.91 11.73 -13.03
N GLY A 245 -5.52 11.16 -14.18
CA GLY A 245 -6.27 10.08 -14.84
C GLY A 245 -7.56 10.49 -15.54
N GLU A 246 -7.93 11.78 -15.53
CA GLU A 246 -9.15 12.31 -16.15
C GLU A 246 -9.18 12.07 -17.66
N LEU A 247 -10.35 11.71 -18.21
CA LEU A 247 -10.55 11.53 -19.65
C LEU A 247 -10.88 12.86 -20.31
N LEU A 248 -10.08 13.28 -21.30
CA LEU A 248 -10.17 14.59 -21.93
C LEU A 248 -10.27 14.51 -23.47
N PRO A 249 -11.00 15.43 -24.12
CA PRO A 249 -10.93 15.62 -25.57
C PRO A 249 -9.51 16.01 -26.01
N LYS A 250 -9.06 15.53 -27.18
CA LYS A 250 -7.73 15.89 -27.73
C LYS A 250 -7.48 17.38 -27.98
N SER A 251 -8.52 18.21 -28.00
CA SER A 251 -8.42 19.68 -28.15
C SER A 251 -8.17 20.41 -26.82
N SER A 252 -8.24 19.73 -25.67
CA SER A 252 -8.04 20.32 -24.35
C SER A 252 -6.59 20.74 -24.11
N LYS A 253 -6.30 22.03 -24.24
CA LYS A 253 -4.96 22.60 -23.93
C LYS A 253 -4.55 22.46 -22.47
N PHE A 254 -5.52 22.33 -21.56
CA PHE A 254 -5.33 22.15 -20.12
C PHE A 254 -6.33 21.12 -19.58
N CYS A 255 -5.98 20.41 -18.51
CA CYS A 255 -6.89 19.53 -17.78
C CYS A 255 -7.90 20.35 -16.96
N SER A 256 -9.19 20.12 -17.20
CA SER A 256 -10.32 20.76 -16.48
C SER A 256 -10.38 20.42 -14.98
N ASN A 257 -9.83 19.28 -14.57
CA ASN A 257 -9.85 18.81 -13.18
C ASN A 257 -8.60 19.30 -12.39
N CYS A 258 -7.40 19.19 -12.95
CA CYS A 258 -6.14 19.46 -12.21
C CYS A 258 -5.25 20.61 -12.75
N GLY A 259 -5.72 21.37 -13.74
CA GLY A 259 -5.05 22.56 -14.30
C GLY A 259 -3.80 22.31 -15.15
N LEU A 260 -3.35 21.06 -15.30
CA LEU A 260 -2.12 20.72 -16.03
C LEU A 260 -2.24 21.07 -17.53
N PRO A 261 -1.27 21.80 -18.14
CA PRO A 261 -1.19 21.97 -19.59
C PRO A 261 -0.86 20.65 -20.31
N LEU A 262 -1.38 20.47 -21.53
CA LEU A 262 -1.36 19.18 -22.25
C LEU A 262 -0.73 19.24 -23.65
N TYR A 263 0.06 20.28 -23.93
CA TYR A 263 0.85 20.38 -25.16
C TYR A 263 2.29 20.80 -24.87
N MET A 264 3.24 20.05 -25.42
CA MET A 264 4.55 20.53 -25.86
C MET A 264 4.81 19.88 -27.23
N ASP A 265 5.34 20.64 -28.18
CA ASP A 265 5.54 20.19 -29.56
C ASP A 265 6.97 19.65 -29.78
N ASP A 266 7.13 18.68 -30.66
CA ASP A 266 8.33 17.82 -30.70
C ASP A 266 9.41 18.37 -31.66
N SER A 267 10.16 19.39 -31.21
CA SER A 267 11.28 19.91 -32.02
C SER A 267 12.45 20.58 -31.25
N THR A 268 13.03 19.92 -30.25
CA THR A 268 14.47 20.15 -29.93
C THR A 268 15.14 18.97 -29.21
N ARG A 269 16.02 18.26 -29.92
CA ARG A 269 17.06 17.42 -29.29
C ARG A 269 18.21 18.29 -28.79
N GLN A 270 18.19 18.66 -27.51
CA GLN A 270 19.41 18.89 -26.73
C GLN A 270 19.10 18.88 -25.24
N ILE A 271 19.99 18.29 -24.44
CA ILE A 271 20.00 18.42 -22.98
C ILE A 271 21.00 19.55 -22.67
N PRO A 272 20.56 20.71 -22.15
CA PRO A 272 21.47 21.66 -21.56
C PRO A 272 21.93 21.08 -20.21
N LEU A 273 23.23 20.77 -20.07
CA LEU A 273 23.84 20.75 -18.75
C LEU A 273 23.70 22.18 -18.19
N MET A 274 22.90 22.36 -17.14
CA MET A 274 22.96 23.59 -16.37
C MET A 274 24.33 23.64 -15.68
N LYS A 275 25.06 24.72 -15.95
CA LYS A 275 26.45 24.88 -15.54
C LYS A 275 26.53 25.20 -14.05
N GLU A 276 27.67 24.83 -13.48
CA GLU A 276 28.19 25.49 -12.29
C GLU A 276 28.37 26.99 -12.58
N GLU A 277 27.88 27.86 -11.71
CA GLU A 277 28.39 29.23 -11.58
C GLU A 277 29.05 29.40 -10.22
N LYS A 278 30.20 30.08 -10.22
CA LYS A 278 31.15 30.09 -9.11
C LYS A 278 31.08 31.41 -8.37
N THR A 279 31.08 31.35 -7.04
CA THR A 279 31.46 32.48 -6.18
C THR A 279 32.58 32.04 -5.23
N GLU A 280 33.81 32.17 -5.73
CA GLU A 280 34.95 32.51 -4.85
C GLU A 280 34.71 33.94 -4.29
N LEU A 281 35.32 34.40 -3.21
CA LEU A 281 36.55 33.97 -2.55
C LEU A 281 36.52 34.40 -1.08
N ASN A 282 37.00 33.56 -0.15
CA ASN A 282 38.04 33.96 0.80
C ASN A 282 38.59 32.78 1.61
N ARG A 283 39.90 32.80 1.82
CA ARG A 283 40.66 31.80 2.59
C ARG A 283 41.00 32.39 3.97
N ILE A 284 40.92 31.57 5.01
CA ILE A 284 41.84 31.66 6.15
C ILE A 284 42.39 30.25 6.38
N GLN A 285 43.71 30.14 6.43
CA GLN A 285 44.42 28.93 6.86
C GLN A 285 44.87 29.13 8.30
N THR A 286 44.85 28.07 9.11
CA THR A 286 45.75 27.90 10.26
C THR A 286 46.09 26.43 10.35
N GLU A 287 47.38 26.11 10.31
CA GLU A 287 47.89 24.75 10.49
C GLU A 287 48.12 24.45 11.98
N ASN A 288 48.30 23.15 12.26
CA ASN A 288 49.03 22.54 13.37
C ASN A 288 49.64 23.48 14.43
N PHE A 289 49.42 23.15 15.71
CA PHE A 289 50.54 23.09 16.65
C PHE A 289 50.36 21.95 17.67
N SER A 290 51.48 21.49 18.23
CA SER A 290 51.62 20.35 19.13
C SER A 290 51.47 20.72 20.61
N GLU A 291 51.17 19.75 21.47
CA GLU A 291 52.17 19.22 22.42
C GLU A 291 51.70 17.98 23.20
N THR A 292 52.68 17.22 23.70
CA THR A 292 52.49 16.03 24.55
C THR A 292 52.87 16.33 25.99
N THR A 293 51.99 16.04 26.95
CA THR A 293 52.33 16.08 28.39
C THR A 293 52.14 14.70 29.01
N VAL A 294 53.23 14.17 29.58
CA VAL A 294 53.25 12.92 30.36
C VAL A 294 53.35 13.28 31.85
N LEU A 295 52.54 12.62 32.70
CA LEU A 295 52.65 12.40 34.17
C LEU A 295 51.24 11.99 34.66
N GLY A 296 51.04 10.97 35.50
CA GLY A 296 51.95 9.96 36.06
C GLY A 296 51.14 8.78 36.64
N GLU A 297 51.81 7.73 37.12
CA GLU A 297 51.16 6.51 37.62
C GLU A 297 50.53 6.66 39.02
N THR A 298 49.44 5.91 39.28
CA THR A 298 49.33 5.03 40.47
C THR A 298 48.22 3.98 40.31
N THR A 299 48.63 2.70 40.29
CA THR A 299 48.02 1.52 40.96
C THR A 299 46.56 1.07 40.70
N GLU A 300 46.43 -0.26 40.53
CA GLU A 300 45.25 -1.14 40.75
C GLU A 300 44.08 -1.09 39.73
N GLY A 301 44.00 -2.13 38.86
CA GLY A 301 42.80 -2.37 38.05
C GLY A 301 43.00 -3.15 36.73
N THR A 302 43.65 -4.32 36.72
CA THR A 302 43.90 -5.06 35.46
C THR A 302 42.65 -5.82 34.94
N THR A 303 41.77 -5.12 34.23
CA THR A 303 40.60 -5.73 33.53
C THR A 303 40.73 -5.61 32.01
N VAL A 304 41.08 -6.74 31.36
CA VAL A 304 41.20 -6.82 29.90
C VAL A 304 39.82 -7.07 29.26
N LEU A 305 39.19 -6.01 28.74
CA LEU A 305 38.00 -6.08 27.88
C LEU A 305 38.10 -5.09 26.71
N GLY A 306 39.11 -5.28 25.87
CA GLY A 306 39.22 -4.61 24.57
C GLY A 306 38.55 -5.43 23.48
N ALA A 307 37.25 -5.23 23.26
CA ALA A 307 36.49 -5.79 22.15
C ALA A 307 35.32 -4.84 21.81
N ASP A 308 35.64 -3.85 20.97
CA ASP A 308 34.74 -2.99 20.19
C ASP A 308 33.42 -2.56 20.86
N MET A 309 33.40 -1.33 21.39
CA MET A 309 32.14 -0.63 21.62
C MET A 309 31.41 -0.49 20.29
N LEU A 310 30.38 -1.32 20.08
CA LEU A 310 29.40 -1.12 19.03
C LEU A 310 28.79 0.27 19.23
N GLU A 311 29.03 1.18 18.29
CA GLU A 311 28.33 2.46 18.25
C GLU A 311 26.82 2.16 18.14
N GLU A 312 26.06 2.40 19.21
CA GLU A 312 24.62 2.19 19.19
C GLU A 312 24.03 3.07 18.08
N PRO A 313 23.27 2.51 17.11
CA PRO A 313 22.73 3.30 16.02
C PRO A 313 21.82 4.39 16.58
N SER A 314 22.20 5.66 16.41
CA SER A 314 21.41 6.79 16.89
C SER A 314 20.09 6.85 16.15
N PHE A 315 19.06 6.26 16.76
CA PHE A 315 17.69 6.39 16.29
C PHE A 315 17.14 7.76 16.72
N PRO A 316 16.61 8.54 15.77
CA PRO A 316 16.00 9.83 16.08
C PRO A 316 14.86 9.67 17.08
N TYR A 317 14.61 10.71 17.88
CA TYR A 317 13.68 10.62 18.99
C TYR A 317 13.00 11.96 19.28
N LEU A 318 11.84 11.88 19.93
CA LEU A 318 11.15 13.01 20.54
C LEU A 318 11.32 12.93 22.06
N ILE A 319 11.63 14.06 22.70
CA ILE A 319 11.39 14.21 24.14
C ILE A 319 10.04 14.89 24.32
N ARG A 320 9.12 14.30 25.09
CA ARG A 320 7.87 14.97 25.49
C ARG A 320 8.14 15.85 26.71
N GLU A 321 8.11 17.17 26.52
CA GLU A 321 8.49 18.18 27.54
C GLU A 321 7.73 18.00 28.87
N LYS A 322 6.45 17.62 28.78
CA LYS A 322 5.55 17.42 29.93
C LYS A 322 5.93 16.23 30.83
N THR A 323 6.60 15.22 30.30
CA THR A 323 6.87 13.95 31.00
C THR A 323 8.35 13.56 31.05
N GLY A 324 9.22 14.21 30.26
CA GLY A 324 10.60 13.78 30.04
C GLY A 324 10.71 12.46 29.26
N GLU A 325 9.62 11.96 28.69
CA GLU A 325 9.58 10.67 28.01
C GLU A 325 10.35 10.74 26.67
N LYS A 326 11.36 9.88 26.51
CA LYS A 326 12.13 9.71 25.26
C LYS A 326 11.44 8.67 24.37
N ILE A 327 10.95 9.13 23.22
CA ILE A 327 10.13 8.38 22.27
C ILE A 327 10.96 8.15 21.01
N HIS A 328 11.45 6.94 20.78
CA HIS A 328 12.24 6.62 19.60
C HIS A 328 11.37 6.49 18.35
N ILE A 329 11.82 7.10 17.25
CA ILE A 329 11.19 7.04 15.92
C ILE A 329 11.83 5.87 15.16
N ASP A 330 11.22 4.70 15.33
CA ASP A 330 11.66 3.41 14.76
C ASP A 330 11.21 3.20 13.30
N LYS A 331 10.43 4.14 12.74
CA LYS A 331 9.67 3.96 11.48
C LYS A 331 9.87 5.09 10.48
N PRO A 332 9.72 4.81 9.16
CA PRO A 332 9.76 5.82 8.11
C PRO A 332 8.53 6.73 8.08
N SER A 333 7.45 6.33 8.75
CA SER A 333 6.27 7.15 9.04
C SER A 333 5.80 6.75 10.42
N PHE A 334 5.96 7.63 11.41
CA PHE A 334 5.71 7.39 12.82
C PHE A 334 4.55 8.27 13.28
N ARG A 335 3.39 7.64 13.54
CA ARG A 335 2.13 8.35 13.76
C ARG A 335 1.90 8.69 15.23
N ILE A 336 1.55 9.95 15.49
CA ILE A 336 1.27 10.46 16.82
C ILE A 336 -0.22 10.84 16.92
N GLY A 337 -0.87 10.39 18.00
CA GLY A 337 -2.27 10.69 18.23
C GLY A 337 -2.89 9.99 19.44
N LYS A 338 -4.22 10.01 19.49
CA LYS A 338 -5.03 9.44 20.57
C LYS A 338 -5.66 8.09 20.24
N GLU A 339 -5.45 7.53 19.05
CA GLU A 339 -6.01 6.23 18.68
C GLU A 339 -4.98 5.11 18.82
N ARG A 340 -4.97 4.42 19.97
CA ARG A 340 -4.03 3.33 20.31
C ARG A 340 -3.94 2.21 19.25
N GLN A 341 -4.95 2.04 18.39
CA GLN A 341 -4.95 1.03 17.33
C GLN A 341 -4.27 1.47 16.02
N TYR A 342 -3.98 2.77 15.85
CA TYR A 342 -3.47 3.34 14.60
C TYR A 342 -2.33 4.36 14.79
N CYS A 343 -1.87 4.61 16.01
CA CYS A 343 -0.74 5.50 16.30
C CYS A 343 0.41 4.71 16.93
N ASP A 344 1.64 5.02 16.52
CA ASP A 344 2.87 4.47 17.09
C ASP A 344 3.14 5.05 18.48
N TYR A 345 2.93 6.37 18.65
CA TYR A 345 2.91 7.00 19.96
C TYR A 345 1.47 7.43 20.33
N PHE A 346 0.98 6.86 21.42
CA PHE A 346 -0.40 7.01 21.91
C PHE A 346 -0.47 7.93 23.13
N ILE A 347 -0.93 9.17 22.94
CA ILE A 347 -1.10 10.16 24.01
C ILE A 347 -2.47 9.93 24.68
N PHE A 348 -2.48 9.22 25.80
CA PHE A 348 -3.72 8.87 26.50
C PHE A 348 -4.28 10.03 27.35
N ASP A 349 -3.39 10.80 27.97
CA ASP A 349 -3.65 11.75 29.06
C ASP A 349 -4.09 13.15 28.60
N ASN A 350 -4.21 13.38 27.29
CA ASN A 350 -4.60 14.66 26.71
C ASN A 350 -5.87 14.52 25.84
N SER A 351 -6.86 15.42 25.98
CA SER A 351 -8.12 15.40 25.21
C SER A 351 -8.11 16.27 23.94
N ALA A 352 -7.17 17.20 23.81
CA ALA A 352 -7.01 18.08 22.66
C ALA A 352 -6.20 17.44 21.50
N ILE A 353 -5.43 16.39 21.79
CA ILE A 353 -4.79 15.54 20.78
C ILE A 353 -5.86 14.78 19.98
N SER A 354 -5.70 14.82 18.65
CA SER A 354 -6.61 14.17 17.70
C SER A 354 -6.32 12.67 17.58
N ARG A 355 -7.31 11.88 17.14
CA ARG A 355 -7.20 10.40 17.05
C ARG A 355 -6.02 9.97 16.16
N SER A 356 -5.92 10.53 14.97
CA SER A 356 -4.68 10.69 14.21
C SER A 356 -4.41 12.19 14.22
N HIS A 357 -3.21 12.65 14.61
CA HIS A 357 -2.94 14.08 14.77
C HIS A 357 -1.83 14.55 13.82
N ALA A 358 -0.65 13.96 13.90
CA ALA A 358 0.46 14.23 13.00
C ALA A 358 1.33 12.99 12.79
N ASP A 359 2.00 12.91 11.64
CA ASP A 359 3.05 11.91 11.38
C ASP A 359 4.41 12.59 11.36
N ILE A 360 5.42 11.94 11.93
CA ILE A 360 6.83 12.22 11.66
C ILE A 360 7.30 11.28 10.55
N ILE A 361 7.86 11.82 9.49
CA ILE A 361 8.14 11.12 8.23
C ILE A 361 9.64 11.20 7.95
N THR A 362 10.29 10.05 7.80
CA THR A 362 11.74 9.93 7.58
C THR A 362 12.01 9.55 6.13
N LYS A 363 12.64 10.44 5.36
CA LYS A 363 12.95 10.24 3.93
C LYS A 363 14.40 10.62 3.65
N ASN A 364 15.20 9.68 3.14
CA ASN A 364 16.56 9.92 2.67
C ASN A 364 17.48 10.64 3.69
N GLY A 365 17.35 10.31 4.99
CA GLY A 365 18.10 10.94 6.09
C GLY A 365 17.56 12.31 6.54
N ARG A 366 16.47 12.81 5.93
CA ARG A 366 15.74 14.02 6.33
C ARG A 366 14.47 13.64 7.08
N TYR A 367 14.01 14.55 7.93
CA TYR A 367 12.84 14.38 8.78
C TYR A 367 11.80 15.45 8.47
N PHE A 368 10.54 15.06 8.45
CA PHE A 368 9.42 15.94 8.17
C PHE A 368 8.29 15.70 9.17
N VAL A 369 7.46 16.70 9.41
CA VAL A 369 6.18 16.55 10.11
C VAL A 369 5.03 16.90 9.16
N MET A 370 3.91 16.18 9.29
CA MET A 370 2.69 16.41 8.51
C MET A 370 1.44 16.31 9.40
N ASP A 371 0.60 17.35 9.39
CA ASP A 371 -0.65 17.40 10.15
C ASP A 371 -1.79 16.65 9.40
N HIS A 372 -2.44 15.71 10.08
CA HIS A 372 -3.54 14.88 9.53
C HIS A 372 -4.91 15.53 9.73
N ASN A 373 -5.01 16.79 9.33
CA ASN A 373 -6.17 17.67 9.55
C ASN A 373 -6.65 17.65 11.02
N SER A 374 -5.71 17.91 11.92
CA SER A 374 -5.97 17.89 13.36
C SER A 374 -6.89 19.03 13.79
N THR A 375 -7.58 18.81 14.93
CA THR A 375 -8.58 19.74 15.46
C THR A 375 -7.97 21.04 15.97
N ASN A 376 -6.84 20.93 16.66
CA ASN A 376 -6.19 22.05 17.37
C ASN A 376 -4.84 22.47 16.74
N LYS A 377 -4.51 21.90 15.58
CA LYS A 377 -3.32 22.13 14.75
C LYS A 377 -1.99 21.68 15.37
N THR A 378 -1.08 21.38 14.45
CA THR A 378 0.35 21.16 14.69
C THR A 378 1.10 22.46 14.44
N TYR A 379 2.13 22.70 15.25
CA TYR A 379 3.02 23.85 15.14
C TYR A 379 4.48 23.38 15.12
N VAL A 380 5.32 24.05 14.34
CA VAL A 380 6.78 23.86 14.25
C VAL A 380 7.44 25.18 14.62
N ASP A 381 8.30 25.17 15.64
CA ASP A 381 8.99 26.35 16.18
C ASP A 381 8.04 27.55 16.39
N GLY A 382 6.85 27.25 16.92
CA GLY A 382 5.77 28.20 17.23
C GLY A 382 4.84 28.58 16.05
N ARG A 383 5.12 28.12 14.82
CA ARG A 383 4.33 28.45 13.62
C ARG A 383 3.38 27.30 13.25
N VAL A 384 2.10 27.59 13.02
CA VAL A 384 1.12 26.61 12.51
C VAL A 384 1.59 26.04 11.16
N ILE A 385 1.54 24.73 10.99
CA ILE A 385 1.79 24.09 9.69
C ILE A 385 0.49 23.84 8.89
N PRO A 386 0.55 23.90 7.55
CA PRO A 386 -0.57 23.48 6.69
C PRO A 386 -0.89 21.99 6.83
N ILE A 387 -2.18 21.65 6.67
CA ILE A 387 -2.67 20.26 6.73
C ILE A 387 -2.24 19.47 5.48
N HIS A 388 -1.94 18.18 5.63
CA HIS A 388 -1.51 17.27 4.55
C HIS A 388 -0.29 17.77 3.73
N GLN A 389 0.54 18.63 4.31
CA GLN A 389 1.79 19.10 3.73
C GLN A 389 2.95 18.75 4.66
N GLU A 390 4.03 18.24 4.07
CA GLU A 390 5.26 17.89 4.78
C GLU A 390 6.11 19.14 5.01
N ILE A 391 6.50 19.38 6.26
CA ILE A 391 7.41 20.47 6.67
C ILE A 391 8.67 19.84 7.24
N GLU A 392 9.84 20.23 6.73
CA GLU A 392 11.15 19.69 7.15
C GLU A 392 11.51 20.14 8.58
N ILE A 393 12.08 19.24 9.39
CA ILE A 393 12.42 19.45 10.81
C ILE A 393 13.84 18.97 11.10
N PHE A 394 14.48 19.57 12.10
CA PHE A 394 15.90 19.37 12.41
C PHE A 394 16.12 19.04 13.89
N SER A 395 17.28 18.48 14.25
CA SER A 395 17.62 18.23 15.65
C SER A 395 17.58 19.55 16.45
N GLY A 396 16.82 19.58 17.54
CA GLY A 396 16.50 20.77 18.33
C GLY A 396 15.17 21.46 17.97
N THR A 397 14.49 21.10 16.87
CA THR A 397 13.18 21.68 16.49
C THR A 397 12.11 21.37 17.53
N LYS A 398 11.32 22.39 17.89
CA LYS A 398 10.18 22.27 18.82
C LYS A 398 8.88 22.04 18.07
N LEU A 399 8.26 20.89 18.34
CA LEU A 399 6.97 20.49 17.80
C LEU A 399 5.90 20.67 18.88
N LYS A 400 4.77 21.29 18.51
CA LYS A 400 3.60 21.39 19.38
C LYS A 400 2.41 20.74 18.70
N LEU A 401 1.86 19.71 19.35
CA LEU A 401 0.68 18.98 18.89
C LEU A 401 -0.49 19.41 19.78
N ALA A 402 -1.40 20.23 19.25
CA ALA A 402 -2.42 20.94 20.04
C ALA A 402 -1.82 21.77 21.20
N ASN A 403 -1.72 21.18 22.39
CA ASN A 403 -1.17 21.76 23.61
C ASN A 403 -0.13 20.85 24.31
N GLU A 404 0.31 19.76 23.67
CA GLU A 404 1.49 18.99 24.08
C GLU A 404 2.71 19.48 23.32
N GLU A 405 3.85 19.63 24.00
CA GLU A 405 5.11 20.10 23.43
C GLU A 405 6.16 18.97 23.45
N PHE A 406 6.91 18.89 22.35
CA PHE A 406 7.94 17.90 22.11
C PHE A 406 9.17 18.60 21.49
N THR A 407 10.37 18.16 21.85
CA THR A 407 11.60 18.55 21.13
C THR A 407 12.16 17.35 20.37
N PHE A 408 12.44 17.53 19.09
CA PHE A 408 12.95 16.48 18.20
C PHE A 408 14.49 16.44 18.19
N TYR A 409 15.06 15.25 18.14
CA TYR A 409 16.50 14.99 18.10
C TYR A 409 16.84 13.83 17.15
N ILE A 410 18.10 13.79 16.72
CA ILE A 410 18.70 12.79 15.82
C ILE A 410 19.90 12.17 16.53
#